data_AF-A0A415QIF5-F1
#
_entry.id   AF-A0A415QIF5-F1
#
_cell.length_a   1.000
_cell.length_b   1.000
_cell.length_c   1.000
_cell.angle_alpha   90.00
_cell.angle_beta   90.00
_cell.angle_gamma   90.00
#
_symmetry.space_group_name_H-M   'P 1'
#
loop_
_entity.id
_entity.type
_entity.pdbx_description
1 polymer ?
#
loop_
_entity_poly.entity_id
_entity_poly.type
_entity_poly.pdbx_seq_one_letter_code
_entity_poly.pdbx_strand_id
1 'polypeptide(L)' 'MKKQVEKLVVLLGVAGAFVLMSFNEPRWFDKAVGEETYCGHGDFVKLSETQYSYYGYCKCDPGWFGDRCEFNEDDL' A
#
# COMPACT_ATOMS: atom_id res chain seq x y z
N MET A 1 18.16 15.23 -38.93
CA MET A 1 16.78 14.92 -38.48
C MET A 1 16.64 13.54 -37.85
N LYS A 2 17.17 12.44 -38.43
CA LYS A 2 17.10 11.07 -37.84
C LYS A 2 17.61 10.96 -36.38
N LYS A 3 18.78 11.53 -36.08
CA LYS A 3 19.42 11.45 -34.75
C LYS A 3 18.62 12.11 -33.60
N GLN A 4 17.76 13.07 -33.92
CA GLN A 4 16.92 13.79 -32.96
C GLN A 4 15.64 12.98 -32.65
N VAL A 5 15.07 12.34 -33.68
CA VAL A 5 13.91 11.45 -33.55
C VAL A 5 14.27 10.19 -32.75
N GLU A 6 15.43 9.59 -32.98
CA GLU A 6 15.90 8.42 -32.22
C GLU A 6 16.04 8.72 -30.72
N LYS A 7 16.61 9.89 -30.37
CA LYS A 7 16.72 10.32 -28.96
C LYS A 7 15.35 10.53 -28.31
N LEU A 8 14.40 11.10 -29.04
CA LEU A 8 13.04 11.34 -28.55
C LEU A 8 12.29 10.02 -28.31
N VAL A 9 12.40 9.07 -29.23
CA VAL A 9 11.79 7.73 -29.09
C VAL A 9 12.38 6.97 -27.91
N VAL A 10 13.71 7.04 -27.71
CA VAL A 10 14.37 6.41 -26.56
C VAL A 10 13.90 7.06 -25.25
N LEU A 11 13.81 8.39 -25.18
CA LEU A 11 13.34 9.10 -23.99
C LEU A 11 11.90 8.76 -23.64
N LEU A 12 11.00 8.72 -24.63
CA LEU A 12 9.61 8.34 -24.43
C LEU A 12 9.47 6.86 -24.02
N GLY A 13 10.27 5.97 -24.58
CA GLY A 13 10.31 4.56 -24.20
C GLY A 13 10.75 4.35 -22.74
N VAL A 14 11.80 5.05 -22.30
CA VAL A 14 12.29 4.99 -20.92
C VAL A 14 11.26 5.57 -19.93
N ALA A 15 10.66 6.71 -20.27
CA ALA A 15 9.62 7.31 -19.43
C ALA A 15 8.38 6.41 -19.33
N GLY A 16 7.95 5.80 -20.43
CA GLY A 16 6.83 4.85 -20.44
C GLY A 16 7.10 3.60 -19.60
N ALA A 17 8.32 3.06 -19.66
CA ALA A 17 8.72 1.91 -18.85
C ALA A 17 8.73 2.24 -17.34
N PHE A 18 9.22 3.42 -16.96
CA PHE A 18 9.22 3.87 -15.55
C PHE A 18 7.80 4.00 -14.99
N VAL A 19 6.89 4.63 -15.74
CA VAL A 19 5.48 4.79 -15.32
C VAL A 19 4.80 3.43 -15.14
N LEU A 20 5.03 2.48 -16.05
CA LEU A 20 4.46 1.12 -15.92
C LEU A 20 5.01 0.36 -14.71
N MET A 21 6.28 0.57 -14.36
CA MET A 21 6.87 -0.05 -13.17
C MET A 21 6.37 0.57 -11.86
N SER A 22 6.00 1.85 -11.84
CA SER A 22 5.41 2.51 -10.67
C SER A 22 3.98 2.07 -10.33
N PHE A 23 3.24 1.48 -11.28
CA PHE A 23 1.93 0.87 -11.02
C PHE A 23 2.00 -0.63 -10.68
N ASN A 24 3.20 -1.23 -10.72
CA ASN A 24 3.44 -2.62 -10.33
C ASN A 24 4.05 -2.71 -8.92
N GLU A 25 3.64 -1.83 -8.01
CA GLU A 25 3.84 -2.06 -6.59
C GLU A 25 2.55 -2.69 -6.04
N PRO A 26 2.51 -4.03 -5.93
CA PRO A 26 1.58 -4.73 -5.08
C PRO A 26 1.34 -4.03 -3.74
N ARG A 27 0.25 -3.28 -3.62
CA ARG A 27 -0.31 -2.95 -2.30
C ARG A 27 -0.84 -4.20 -1.56
N TRP A 28 -0.55 -5.41 -2.04
CA TRP A 28 -1.01 -6.70 -1.54
C TRP A 28 0.07 -7.53 -0.80
N PHE A 29 1.26 -6.99 -0.56
CA PHE A 29 2.32 -7.65 0.23
C PHE A 29 2.27 -7.35 1.74
N ASP A 30 1.08 -7.14 2.32
CA ASP A 30 1.00 -7.39 3.74
C ASP A 30 1.24 -8.89 3.94
N LYS A 31 2.27 -9.24 4.72
CA LYS A 31 2.51 -10.63 5.12
C LYS A 31 1.21 -11.18 5.71
N ALA A 32 0.93 -12.46 5.48
CA ALA A 32 -0.15 -13.13 6.18
C ALA A 32 0.11 -13.04 7.69
N VAL A 33 -0.56 -12.10 8.34
CA VAL A 33 -0.50 -11.85 9.79
C VAL A 33 -1.82 -12.28 10.40
N GLY A 34 -1.77 -12.68 11.67
CA GLY A 34 -2.98 -12.95 12.43
C GLY A 34 -3.80 -11.67 12.56
N GLU A 35 -5.13 -11.82 12.60
CA GLU A 35 -6.07 -10.72 12.85
C GLU A 35 -5.67 -9.90 14.09
N GLU A 36 -5.28 -10.60 15.16
CA GLU A 36 -4.89 -10.01 16.45
C GLU A 36 -3.58 -9.21 16.40
N THR A 37 -2.77 -9.36 15.33
CA THR A 37 -1.49 -8.65 15.19
C THR A 37 -1.50 -7.64 14.05
N TYR A 38 -2.62 -7.50 13.32
CA TYR A 38 -2.74 -6.53 12.25
C TYR A 38 -2.84 -5.10 12.79
N CYS A 39 -3.73 -4.88 13.77
CA CYS A 39 -3.90 -3.60 14.46
C CYS A 39 -2.98 -3.54 15.69
N GLY A 40 -2.19 -2.47 15.82
CA GLY A 40 -1.32 -2.27 16.98
C GLY A 40 -2.10 -1.91 18.24
N HIS A 41 -2.91 -0.84 18.15
CA HIS A 41 -3.71 -0.29 19.24
C HIS A 41 -5.18 -0.11 18.84
N GLY A 42 -5.92 -1.22 18.81
CA GLY A 42 -7.35 -1.24 18.53
C GLY A 42 -7.84 -2.60 18.05
N ASP A 43 -9.09 -2.63 17.60
CA ASP A 43 -9.77 -3.85 17.16
C ASP A 43 -9.81 -3.97 15.64
N PHE A 44 -9.57 -5.17 15.11
CA PHE A 44 -9.78 -5.44 13.69
C PHE A 44 -11.26 -5.66 13.38
N VAL A 45 -11.81 -4.87 12.45
CA VAL A 45 -13.20 -5.00 12.00
C VAL A 45 -13.22 -5.72 10.65
N LYS A 46 -13.69 -6.97 10.67
CA LYS A 46 -13.88 -7.77 9.45
C LYS A 46 -15.05 -7.24 8.62
N LEU A 47 -14.78 -7.00 7.34
CA LEU A 47 -15.79 -6.66 6.33
C LEU A 47 -16.16 -7.85 5.45
N SER A 48 -15.17 -8.67 5.09
CA SER A 48 -15.37 -9.88 4.28
C SER A 48 -14.35 -10.93 4.65
N GLU A 49 -14.75 -12.18 4.54
CA GLU A 49 -13.89 -13.35 4.77
C GLU A 49 -13.88 -14.21 3.52
N THR A 50 -12.69 -14.68 3.15
CA THR A 50 -12.50 -15.72 2.14
C THR A 50 -11.92 -16.96 2.80
N GLN A 51 -11.77 -18.06 2.05
CA GLN A 51 -11.20 -19.30 2.58
C GLN A 51 -9.77 -19.15 3.16
N TYR A 52 -9.04 -18.09 2.80
CA TYR A 52 -7.63 -17.92 3.17
C TYR A 52 -7.26 -16.53 3.71
N SER A 53 -8.18 -15.57 3.70
CA SER A 53 -7.88 -14.20 4.11
C SER A 53 -9.11 -13.46 4.62
N TYR A 54 -8.85 -12.46 5.45
CA TYR A 54 -9.84 -11.50 5.93
C TYR A 54 -9.56 -10.15 5.29
N TYR A 55 -10.64 -9.49 4.86
CA TYR A 55 -10.61 -8.10 4.42
C TYR A 55 -11.35 -7.26 5.47
N GLY A 56 -10.72 -6.19 5.92
CA GLY A 56 -11.22 -5.38 7.02
C GLY A 56 -10.37 -4.13 7.25
N TYR A 57 -10.62 -3.44 8.35
CA TYR A 57 -9.89 -2.24 8.76
C TYR A 57 -9.73 -2.21 10.28
N CYS A 58 -8.77 -1.42 10.78
CA CYS A 58 -8.58 -1.24 12.21
C CYS A 58 -9.48 -0.13 12.75
N LYS A 59 -10.19 -0.42 13.84
CA LYS A 59 -10.86 0.58 14.67
C LYS A 59 -9.95 0.91 15.84
N CYS A 60 -9.29 2.05 15.76
CA CYS A 60 -8.30 2.46 16.75
C CYS A 60 -8.90 2.84 18.10
N ASP A 61 -8.13 2.61 19.16
CA ASP A 61 -8.39 3.16 20.48
C ASP A 61 -8.28 4.69 20.49
N PRO A 62 -8.95 5.40 21.42
CA PRO A 62 -8.82 6.85 21.54
C PRO A 62 -7.36 7.29 21.69
N GLY A 63 -6.96 8.30 20.92
CA GLY A 63 -5.58 8.80 20.89
C GLY A 63 -4.63 8.06 19.93
N TRP A 64 -5.11 7.02 19.23
CA TRP A 64 -4.35 6.30 18.21
C TRP A 64 -4.95 6.49 16.81
N PHE A 65 -4.09 6.57 15.79
CA PHE A 65 -4.48 6.73 14.39
C PHE A 65 -3.49 6.04 13.42
N GLY A 66 -3.84 6.02 12.14
CA GLY A 66 -3.12 5.28 11.09
C GLY A 66 -3.90 4.07 10.58
N ASP A 67 -3.45 3.48 9.48
CA ASP A 67 -4.13 2.32 8.86
C ASP A 67 -4.10 1.09 9.79
N ARG A 68 -3.11 1.02 10.69
CA ARG A 68 -2.89 -0.07 11.64
C ARG A 68 -2.87 0.41 13.10
N CYS A 69 -3.35 1.62 13.36
CA CYS A 69 -3.30 2.26 14.69
C CYS A 69 -1.87 2.30 15.27
N GLU A 70 -0.91 2.67 14.42
CA GLU A 70 0.52 2.69 14.73
C GLU A 70 1.03 4.04 15.24
N PHE A 71 0.23 5.10 15.14
CA PHE A 71 0.60 6.45 15.56
C PHE A 71 -0.20 6.89 16.78
N ASN A 72 0.47 7.53 17.73
CA ASN A 72 -0.15 8.11 18.91
C ASN A 72 -0.23 9.64 18.75
N GLU A 73 -1.36 10.23 19.11
CA GLU A 73 -1.56 11.69 19.08
C GLU A 73 -0.64 12.44 20.04
N ASP A 74 -0.24 11.81 21.16
CA ASP A 74 0.68 12.38 22.14
C ASP A 74 2.14 12.44 21.63
N ASP A 75 2.46 11.72 20.55
CA ASP A 75 3.81 11.69 19.93
C ASP A 75 4.00 12.81 18.88
N LEU A 76 2.99 13.64 18.63
CA LEU A 76 3.01 14.76 17.68
C LEU A 76 3.44 16.09 18.32
#